data_AF-A0A327JEB3-F1
#
_entry.id   AF-A0A327JEB3-F1
#
_cell.length_a   1.000
_cell.length_b   1.000
_cell.length_c   1.000
_cell.angle_alpha   90.00
_cell.angle_beta   90.00
_cell.angle_gamma   90.00
#
_symmetry.space_group_name_H-M   'P 1'
#
loop_
_entity.id
_entity.type
_entity.pdbx_description
1 polymer ?
#
loop_
_entity_poly.entity_id
_entity_poly.type
_entity_poly.pdbx_seq_one_letter_code
_entity_poly.pdbx_strand_id
1 'polypeptide(L)'
;MYRKEDVLKKLNEDNYYIDIRALENFVKDWQIDPIYEAKDGTVFFDDIGIFKLKKGISLKSQGYTNDQICYRIHKTPLEMPEKEDEEIKSTALETTPQQIPEVRNVTLNVTNQTLQMLAEAVAGKITDDIKNHIDASQFSEKLIEAGEYKKDNQKLAQQVEQLLEDNKKLAKRLEYLEERQKPLWKRIFE
;
A
#
# COMPACT_ATOMS: atom_id res chain seq x y z
N MET A 1 -9.37 16.74 -6.72
CA MET A 1 -10.58 16.11 -7.30
C MET A 1 -10.31 15.88 -8.77
N TYR A 2 -10.58 14.68 -9.27
CA TYR A 2 -10.16 14.23 -10.59
C TYR A 2 -11.39 13.76 -11.36
N ARG A 3 -11.50 14.15 -12.63
CA ARG A 3 -12.51 13.58 -13.52
C ARG A 3 -12.08 12.18 -13.96
N LYS A 4 -12.99 11.41 -14.55
CA LYS A 4 -12.68 10.08 -15.13
C LYS A 4 -11.45 10.13 -16.06
N GLU A 5 -11.34 11.17 -16.88
CA GLU A 5 -10.23 11.38 -17.81
C GLU A 5 -8.89 11.61 -17.09
N ASP A 6 -8.90 12.36 -16.00
CA ASP A 6 -7.70 12.63 -15.19
C ASP A 6 -7.25 11.39 -14.42
N VAL A 7 -8.22 10.61 -13.91
CA VAL A 7 -7.97 9.31 -13.27
C VAL A 7 -7.33 8.34 -14.28
N LEU A 8 -7.84 8.30 -15.52
CA LEU A 8 -7.30 7.47 -16.58
C LEU A 8 -5.84 7.83 -16.92
N LYS A 9 -5.55 9.13 -17.06
CA LYS A 9 -4.19 9.62 -17.31
C LYS A 9 -3.23 9.21 -16.20
N LYS A 10 -3.60 9.43 -14.94
CA LYS A 10 -2.78 9.03 -13.78
C LYS A 10 -2.51 7.53 -13.74
N LEU A 11 -3.51 6.69 -14.04
CA LEU A 11 -3.33 5.24 -14.08
C LEU A 11 -2.40 4.82 -15.22
N ASN A 12 -2.46 5.50 -16.37
CA ASN A 12 -1.58 5.18 -17.50
C ASN A 12 -0.16 5.71 -17.31
N GLU A 13 0.03 6.81 -16.59
CA GLU A 13 1.35 7.27 -16.12
C GLU A 13 2.01 6.24 -15.19
N ASP A 14 1.20 5.51 -14.40
CA ASP A 14 1.66 4.43 -13.52
C ASP A 14 1.79 3.07 -14.22
N ASN A 15 1.80 3.04 -15.56
CA ASN A 15 1.94 1.83 -16.40
C ASN A 15 0.79 0.82 -16.30
N TYR A 16 -0.43 1.23 -15.91
CA TYR A 16 -1.59 0.33 -15.94
C TYR A 16 -2.19 0.16 -17.35
N TYR A 17 -1.96 1.12 -18.27
CA TYR A 17 -2.40 1.10 -19.68
C TYR A 17 -3.85 0.62 -19.88
N ILE A 18 -4.79 1.19 -19.13
CA ILE A 18 -6.20 0.85 -19.21
C ILE A 18 -6.97 1.81 -20.11
N ASP A 19 -8.07 1.32 -20.67
CA ASP A 19 -9.02 2.12 -21.44
C ASP A 19 -10.16 2.67 -20.58
N ILE A 20 -10.83 3.72 -21.06
CA ILE A 20 -11.95 4.35 -20.33
C ILE A 20 -13.08 3.37 -20.00
N ARG A 21 -13.37 2.41 -20.90
CA ARG A 21 -14.39 1.38 -20.66
C ARG A 21 -13.99 0.42 -19.54
N ALA A 22 -12.71 0.06 -19.47
CA ALA A 22 -12.20 -0.79 -18.41
C ALA A 22 -12.29 -0.05 -17.07
N LEU A 23 -11.94 1.24 -17.05
CA LEU A 23 -12.09 2.09 -15.88
C LEU A 23 -13.54 2.17 -15.40
N GLU A 24 -14.50 2.34 -16.30
CA GLU A 24 -15.93 2.35 -15.94
C GLU A 24 -16.41 1.02 -15.37
N ASN A 25 -15.96 -0.10 -15.93
CA ASN A 25 -16.24 -1.42 -15.40
C ASN A 25 -15.63 -1.59 -14.00
N PHE A 26 -14.39 -1.16 -13.77
CA PHE A 26 -13.76 -1.23 -12.45
C PHE A 26 -14.48 -0.39 -11.40
N VAL A 27 -14.86 0.84 -11.75
CA VAL A 27 -15.64 1.72 -10.85
C VAL A 27 -16.96 1.06 -10.46
N LYS A 28 -17.64 0.41 -11.43
CA LYS A 28 -18.92 -0.26 -11.19
C LYS A 28 -18.77 -1.58 -10.44
N ASP A 29 -17.91 -2.47 -10.92
CA ASP A 29 -17.68 -3.81 -10.37
C ASP A 29 -17.16 -3.76 -8.93
N TRP A 30 -16.30 -2.77 -8.64
CA TRP A 30 -15.69 -2.62 -7.33
C TRP A 30 -16.40 -1.58 -6.46
N GLN A 31 -17.55 -1.05 -6.89
CA GLN A 31 -18.36 -0.09 -6.14
C GLN A 31 -17.55 1.10 -5.59
N ILE A 32 -16.80 1.77 -6.47
CA ILE A 32 -15.98 2.92 -6.07
C ILE A 32 -16.82 4.18 -6.20
N ASP A 33 -17.27 4.68 -5.05
CA ASP A 33 -18.13 5.86 -4.99
C ASP A 33 -17.37 7.13 -5.39
N PRO A 34 -17.95 7.98 -6.25
CA PRO A 34 -17.41 9.31 -6.51
C PRO A 34 -17.57 10.19 -5.28
N ILE A 35 -16.62 11.09 -5.05
CA ILE A 35 -16.69 12.05 -3.94
C ILE A 35 -17.70 13.18 -4.22
N TYR A 36 -17.98 13.44 -5.50
CA TYR A 36 -18.90 14.48 -5.91
C TYR A 36 -19.46 14.18 -7.29
N GLU A 37 -20.75 14.46 -7.46
CA GLU A 37 -21.43 14.46 -8.74
C GLU A 37 -21.94 15.88 -9.03
N ALA A 38 -21.47 16.48 -10.12
CA ALA A 38 -21.93 17.78 -10.56
C ALA A 38 -23.35 17.69 -11.14
N LYS A 39 -24.05 18.83 -11.19
CA LYS A 39 -25.42 18.93 -11.74
C LYS A 39 -25.54 18.46 -13.20
N ASP A 40 -24.42 18.48 -13.93
CA ASP A 40 -24.33 18.04 -15.33
C ASP A 40 -24.05 16.52 -15.45
N GLY A 41 -24.09 15.77 -14.35
CA GLY A 41 -23.79 14.33 -14.30
C GLY A 41 -22.30 14.00 -14.38
N THR A 42 -21.42 15.00 -14.26
CA THR A 42 -19.97 14.79 -14.23
C THR A 42 -19.55 14.32 -12.84
N VAL A 43 -18.97 13.11 -12.76
CA VAL A 43 -18.47 12.53 -11.52
C VAL A 43 -17.00 12.84 -11.27
N PHE A 44 -16.66 13.07 -10.00
CA PHE A 44 -15.33 13.36 -9.53
C PHE A 44 -14.87 12.34 -8.49
N PHE A 45 -13.59 11.99 -8.55
CA PHE A 45 -12.92 11.10 -7.60
C PHE A 45 -11.84 11.86 -6.82
N ASP A 46 -11.54 11.40 -5.63
CA ASP A 46 -10.43 11.88 -4.81
C ASP A 46 -9.23 10.90 -4.91
N ASP A 47 -8.15 11.20 -4.19
CA ASP A 47 -6.98 10.33 -4.16
C ASP A 47 -7.29 8.96 -3.52
N ILE A 48 -8.30 8.87 -2.65
CA ILE A 48 -8.76 7.61 -2.04
C ILE A 48 -9.41 6.71 -3.11
N GLY A 49 -10.29 7.26 -3.95
CA GLY A 49 -10.89 6.53 -5.07
C GLY A 49 -9.83 6.01 -6.05
N ILE A 50 -8.82 6.83 -6.35
CA ILE A 50 -7.67 6.42 -7.17
C ILE A 50 -6.88 5.30 -6.50
N PHE A 51 -6.62 5.40 -5.19
CA PHE A 51 -5.91 4.37 -4.44
C PHE A 51 -6.66 3.03 -4.46
N LYS A 52 -7.99 3.05 -4.26
CA LYS A 52 -8.85 1.86 -4.36
C LYS A 52 -8.78 1.24 -5.76
N LEU A 53 -8.79 2.04 -6.82
CA LEU A 53 -8.63 1.57 -8.19
C LEU A 53 -7.28 0.87 -8.40
N LYS A 54 -6.17 1.49 -8.00
CA LYS A 54 -4.83 0.89 -8.12
C LYS A 54 -4.72 -0.44 -7.38
N LYS A 55 -5.20 -0.46 -6.13
CA LYS A 55 -5.23 -1.68 -5.31
C LYS A 55 -6.10 -2.76 -5.95
N GLY A 56 -7.27 -2.38 -6.48
CA GLY A 56 -8.17 -3.29 -7.18
C GLY A 56 -7.55 -3.88 -8.45
N ILE A 57 -6.87 -3.08 -9.27
CA ILE A 57 -6.17 -3.54 -10.48
C ILE A 57 -5.07 -4.54 -10.12
N SER A 58 -4.27 -4.24 -9.09
CA SER A 58 -3.23 -5.14 -8.59
C SER A 58 -3.80 -6.47 -8.10
N LEU A 59 -4.92 -6.45 -7.38
CA LEU A 59 -5.58 -7.67 -6.91
C LEU A 59 -6.20 -8.45 -8.07
N LYS A 60 -6.75 -7.76 -9.08
CA LYS A 60 -7.28 -8.41 -10.29
C LYS A 60 -6.17 -9.12 -11.09
N SER A 61 -4.98 -8.52 -11.21
CA SER A 61 -3.83 -9.19 -11.84
C SER A 61 -3.33 -10.41 -11.07
N GLN A 62 -3.59 -10.47 -9.76
CA GLN A 62 -3.25 -11.61 -8.91
C GLN A 62 -4.32 -12.73 -8.95
N GLY A 63 -5.41 -12.55 -9.70
CA GLY A 63 -6.45 -13.58 -9.89
C GLY A 63 -7.59 -13.53 -8.85
N TYR A 64 -7.68 -12.49 -8.03
CA TYR A 64 -8.81 -12.34 -7.10
C TYR A 64 -10.12 -12.05 -7.83
N THR A 65 -11.24 -12.55 -7.30
CA THR A 65 -12.57 -12.28 -7.86
C THR A 65 -13.03 -10.85 -7.52
N ASN A 66 -13.94 -10.28 -8.32
CA ASN A 66 -14.44 -8.92 -8.12
C ASN A 66 -15.01 -8.70 -6.69
N ASP A 67 -15.68 -9.70 -6.11
CA ASP A 67 -16.23 -9.62 -4.75
C ASP A 67 -15.14 -9.56 -3.67
N GLN A 68 -14.08 -10.37 -3.82
CA GLN A 68 -12.93 -10.35 -2.92
C GLN A 68 -12.16 -9.04 -3.01
N ILE A 69 -12.05 -8.48 -4.23
CA ILE A 69 -11.45 -7.18 -4.47
C ILE A 69 -12.26 -6.10 -3.76
N CYS A 70 -13.58 -6.08 -3.97
CA CYS A 70 -14.48 -5.10 -3.37
C CYS A 70 -14.34 -5.08 -1.84
N TYR A 71 -14.32 -6.26 -1.20
CA TYR A 71 -14.10 -6.37 0.25
C TYR A 71 -12.75 -5.76 0.69
N ARG A 72 -11.65 -6.08 -0.01
CA ARG A 72 -10.29 -5.68 0.38
C ARG A 72 -9.95 -4.21 0.10
N ILE A 73 -10.62 -3.58 -0.88
CA ILE A 73 -10.42 -2.15 -1.16
C ILE A 73 -11.29 -1.27 -0.25
N HIS A 74 -12.40 -1.81 0.28
CA HIS A 74 -13.29 -1.10 1.21
C HIS A 74 -12.93 -1.30 2.68
N LYS A 75 -12.24 -2.39 3.03
CA LYS A 75 -11.67 -2.56 4.37
C LYS A 75 -10.54 -1.54 4.58
N THR A 76 -10.81 -0.55 5.44
CA THR A 76 -9.93 0.56 5.78
C THR A 76 -8.58 0.09 6.32
N PRO A 77 -7.47 0.83 6.13
CA PRO A 77 -6.12 0.43 6.56
C PRO A 77 -5.89 0.35 8.08
N LEU A 78 -6.93 0.52 8.92
CA LEU A 78 -6.80 0.53 10.39
C LEU A 78 -6.92 -0.86 11.04
N GLU A 79 -7.23 -1.88 10.26
CA GLU A 79 -7.14 -3.28 10.69
C GLU A 79 -6.13 -4.00 9.80
N MET A 80 -4.84 -3.75 10.01
CA MET A 80 -3.85 -4.76 9.69
C MET A 80 -3.80 -5.74 10.87
N PRO A 81 -4.36 -6.96 10.77
CA PRO A 81 -3.68 -8.06 11.43
C PRO A 81 -2.34 -8.22 10.71
N GLU A 82 -1.27 -7.95 11.45
CA GLU A 82 0.06 -8.41 11.08
C GLU A 82 -0.02 -9.93 10.84
N LYS A 83 0.46 -10.36 9.67
CA LYS A 83 0.81 -11.75 9.32
C LYS A 83 -0.32 -12.77 9.36
N GLU A 84 -0.78 -13.16 8.17
CA GLU A 84 -0.91 -14.58 7.86
C GLU A 84 -0.26 -14.83 6.51
N ASP A 85 0.88 -15.52 6.57
CA ASP A 85 1.51 -16.21 5.46
C ASP A 85 0.53 -17.28 4.96
N GLU A 86 -0.44 -16.93 4.13
CA GLU A 86 -1.16 -17.94 3.37
C GLU A 86 -0.32 -18.33 2.16
N GLU A 87 0.30 -19.50 2.33
CA GLU A 87 0.94 -20.32 1.31
C GLU A 87 0.37 -20.09 -0.08
N ILE A 88 1.26 -19.73 -1.00
CA ILE A 88 1.02 -19.75 -2.43
C ILE A 88 0.66 -21.20 -2.80
N LYS A 89 -0.62 -21.51 -2.85
CA LYS A 89 -1.12 -22.69 -3.56
C LYS A 89 -0.90 -22.45 -5.04
N SER A 90 0.27 -22.84 -5.50
CA SER A 90 0.53 -23.16 -6.90
C SER A 90 -0.46 -24.26 -7.30
N THR A 91 -1.63 -23.88 -7.84
CA THR A 91 -2.47 -24.83 -8.58
C THR A 91 -1.67 -25.25 -9.81
N ALA A 92 -1.02 -26.41 -9.65
CA ALA A 92 -0.41 -27.17 -10.71
C ALA A 92 -1.37 -27.24 -11.90
N LEU A 93 -0.83 -26.99 -13.09
CA LEU A 93 -1.46 -27.40 -14.33
C LEU A 93 -1.75 -28.91 -14.22
N GLU A 94 -3.03 -29.28 -14.27
CA GLU A 94 -3.44 -30.64 -14.55
C GLU A 94 -2.96 -31.02 -15.96
N THR A 95 -1.78 -31.59 -16.06
CA THR A 95 -1.35 -32.33 -17.24
C THR A 95 -1.90 -33.75 -17.14
N THR A 96 -2.90 -34.03 -17.94
CA THR A 96 -3.35 -35.38 -18.32
C THR A 96 -2.13 -36.26 -18.68
N PRO A 97 -1.97 -37.45 -18.10
CA PRO A 97 -0.86 -38.34 -18.46
C PRO A 97 -1.18 -39.05 -19.77
N GLN A 98 -0.68 -38.52 -20.90
CA GLN A 98 -0.54 -39.31 -22.12
C GLN A 98 0.78 -40.06 -22.08
N GLN A 99 0.68 -41.39 -22.07
CA GLN A 99 1.78 -42.34 -22.23
C GLN A 99 2.57 -42.02 -23.51
N ILE A 100 3.88 -41.82 -23.37
CA ILE A 100 4.84 -41.81 -24.50
C ILE A 100 5.80 -42.99 -24.28
N PRO A 101 6.01 -43.86 -25.29
CA PRO A 101 6.88 -45.02 -25.14
C PRO A 101 8.36 -44.62 -25.09
N GLU A 102 9.08 -45.43 -24.33
CA GLU A 102 10.48 -45.39 -23.96
C GLU A 102 11.43 -45.57 -25.14
N VAL A 103 11.95 -44.48 -25.73
CA VAL A 103 13.22 -44.51 -26.47
C VAL A 103 13.87 -43.11 -26.54
N ARG A 104 15.01 -42.89 -25.85
CA ARG A 104 16.14 -41.96 -26.18
C ARG A 104 16.75 -41.26 -24.95
N ASN A 105 17.56 -41.99 -24.20
CA ASN A 105 18.07 -41.56 -22.89
C ASN A 105 19.32 -40.65 -23.02
N VAL A 106 19.94 -40.56 -24.20
CA VAL A 106 21.18 -39.78 -24.42
C VAL A 106 20.88 -38.36 -24.91
N THR A 107 19.90 -38.16 -25.81
CA THR A 107 19.53 -36.81 -26.26
C THR A 107 18.81 -36.00 -25.18
N LEU A 108 17.99 -36.65 -24.33
CA LEU A 108 17.26 -35.97 -23.26
C LEU A 108 18.18 -35.37 -22.18
N ASN A 109 19.29 -36.03 -21.86
CA ASN A 109 20.26 -35.53 -20.87
C ASN A 109 20.99 -34.27 -21.37
N VAL A 110 21.33 -34.19 -22.66
CA VAL A 110 21.93 -32.99 -23.25
C VAL A 110 20.93 -31.83 -23.24
N THR A 111 19.66 -32.10 -23.54
CA THR A 111 18.60 -31.08 -23.49
C THR A 111 18.38 -30.56 -22.06
N ASN A 112 18.36 -31.45 -21.06
CA ASN A 112 18.19 -31.05 -19.67
C ASN A 112 19.39 -30.26 -19.15
N GLN A 113 20.61 -30.65 -19.49
CA GLN A 113 21.81 -29.90 -19.13
C GLN A 113 21.82 -28.51 -19.79
N THR A 114 21.39 -28.41 -21.05
CA THR A 114 21.29 -27.12 -21.76
C THR A 114 20.20 -26.23 -21.17
N LEU A 115 19.04 -26.80 -20.80
CA LEU A 115 17.97 -26.09 -20.10
C LEU A 115 18.39 -25.61 -18.72
N GLN A 116 19.18 -26.40 -17.99
CA GLN A 116 19.69 -26.03 -16.68
C GLN A 116 20.69 -24.88 -16.78
N MET A 117 21.59 -24.91 -17.77
CA MET A 117 22.50 -23.80 -18.06
C MET A 117 21.76 -22.53 -18.49
N LEU A 118 20.69 -22.65 -19.29
CA LEU A 118 19.84 -21.52 -19.67
C LEU A 118 19.09 -20.96 -18.47
N ALA A 119 18.54 -21.82 -17.61
CA ALA A 119 17.88 -21.40 -16.38
C ALA A 119 18.85 -20.67 -15.45
N GLU A 120 20.08 -21.16 -15.33
CA GLU A 120 21.13 -20.53 -14.52
C GLU A 120 21.58 -19.18 -15.10
N ALA A 121 21.73 -19.08 -16.43
CA ALA A 121 22.04 -17.82 -17.11
C ALA A 121 20.91 -16.78 -17.00
N VAL A 122 19.66 -17.22 -17.10
CA VAL A 122 18.47 -16.37 -16.92
C VAL A 122 18.35 -15.93 -15.46
N ALA A 123 18.53 -16.83 -14.50
CA ALA A 123 18.52 -16.49 -13.08
C ALA A 123 19.65 -15.51 -12.74
N GLY A 124 20.86 -15.70 -13.28
CA GLY A 124 21.97 -14.77 -13.17
C GLY A 124 21.62 -13.38 -13.70
N LYS A 125 21.08 -13.32 -14.93
CA LYS A 125 20.66 -12.04 -15.53
C LYS A 125 19.56 -11.34 -14.73
N ILE A 126 18.55 -12.07 -14.25
CA ILE A 126 17.48 -11.53 -13.39
C ILE A 126 18.08 -11.01 -12.08
N THR A 127 19.03 -11.74 -11.48
CA THR A 127 19.69 -11.32 -10.23
C THR A 127 20.48 -10.03 -10.43
N ASP A 128 21.22 -9.93 -11.53
CA ASP A 128 21.98 -8.73 -11.85
C ASP A 128 21.06 -7.53 -12.15
N ASP A 129 19.97 -7.75 -12.90
CA ASP A 129 18.98 -6.71 -13.20
C ASP A 129 18.28 -6.21 -11.92
N ILE A 130 17.92 -7.12 -11.01
CA ILE A 130 17.35 -6.77 -9.70
C ILE A 130 18.35 -5.96 -8.87
N LYS A 131 19.61 -6.40 -8.82
CA LYS A 131 20.66 -5.70 -8.07
C LYS A 131 20.87 -4.29 -8.60
N ASN A 132 21.01 -4.16 -9.92
CA ASN A 132 21.16 -2.87 -10.58
C ASN A 132 19.95 -1.96 -10.32
N HIS A 133 18.73 -2.51 -10.30
CA HIS A 133 17.53 -1.75 -9.98
C HIS A 133 17.48 -1.32 -8.50
N ILE A 134 17.91 -2.17 -7.57
CA ILE A 134 17.98 -1.82 -6.14
C ILE A 134 19.00 -0.69 -5.91
N ASP A 135 20.17 -0.78 -6.55
CA ASP A 135 21.22 0.23 -6.44
C ASP A 135 20.83 1.55 -7.14
N ALA A 136 20.21 1.47 -8.33
CA ALA A 136 19.78 2.66 -9.08
C ALA A 136 18.52 3.35 -8.51
N SER A 137 17.61 2.60 -7.86
CA SER A 137 16.35 3.15 -7.34
C SER A 137 16.48 3.87 -6.00
N GLN A 138 17.70 4.03 -5.47
CA GLN A 138 17.99 4.59 -4.15
C GLN A 138 17.14 3.95 -3.04
N PHE A 139 16.77 2.68 -3.23
CA PHE A 139 15.82 2.00 -2.37
C PHE A 139 16.34 1.86 -0.94
N SER A 140 17.64 1.59 -0.80
CA SER A 140 18.35 1.57 0.49
C SER A 140 18.29 2.92 1.19
N GLU A 141 18.49 4.02 0.47
CA GLU A 141 18.43 5.38 1.03
C GLU A 141 17.01 5.72 1.50
N LYS A 142 15.97 5.40 0.72
CA LYS A 142 14.57 5.60 1.11
C LYS A 142 14.16 4.81 2.35
N LEU A 143 14.71 3.59 2.52
CA LEU A 143 14.48 2.78 3.72
C LEU A 143 15.16 3.40 4.95
N ILE A 144 16.37 3.93 4.79
CA ILE A 144 17.09 4.63 5.85
C ILE A 144 16.34 5.91 6.25
N GLU A 145 15.92 6.71 5.26
CA GLU A 145 15.18 7.95 5.46
C GLU A 145 13.83 7.70 6.17
N ALA A 146 13.08 6.66 5.77
CA ALA A 146 11.86 6.24 6.46
C ALA A 146 12.12 5.83 7.93
N GLY A 147 13.26 5.19 8.19
CA GLY A 147 13.72 4.87 9.54
C GLY A 147 14.04 6.11 10.38
N GLU A 148 14.63 7.15 9.76
CA GLU A 148 14.94 8.43 10.41
C GLU A 148 13.67 9.22 10.72
N TYR A 149 12.72 9.35 9.78
CA TYR A 149 11.44 9.99 10.03
C TYR A 149 10.67 9.37 11.20
N LYS A 150 10.75 8.03 11.36
CA LYS A 150 10.13 7.35 12.50
C LYS A 150 10.75 7.76 13.84
N LYS A 151 12.08 7.91 13.89
CA LYS A 151 12.79 8.37 15.09
C LYS A 151 12.50 9.83 15.41
N ASP A 152 12.44 10.67 14.39
CA ASP A 152 12.12 12.09 14.56
C ASP A 152 10.69 12.29 15.04
N ASN A 153 9.73 11.55 14.49
CA ASN A 153 8.35 11.55 14.98
C ASN A 153 8.25 11.08 16.44
N GLN A 154 9.04 10.08 16.83
CA GLN A 154 9.12 9.65 18.22
C GLN A 154 9.68 10.75 19.14
N LYS A 155 10.73 11.45 18.71
CA LYS A 155 11.34 12.54 19.47
C LYS A 155 10.40 13.75 19.58
N LEU A 156 9.68 14.08 18.52
CA LEU A 156 8.65 15.13 18.51
C LEU A 156 7.52 14.78 19.48
N ALA A 157 7.04 13.53 19.47
CA ALA A 157 6.03 13.07 20.41
C ALA A 157 6.47 13.25 21.87
N GLN A 158 7.72 12.88 22.20
CA GLN A 158 8.30 13.10 23.53
C GLN A 158 8.37 14.58 23.91
N GLN A 159 8.76 15.45 22.96
CA GLN A 159 8.78 16.90 23.20
C GLN A 159 7.38 17.48 23.44
N VAL A 160 6.38 17.03 22.67
CA VAL A 160 4.98 17.43 22.86
C VAL A 160 4.46 16.98 24.23
N GLU A 161 4.78 15.75 24.65
CA GLU A 161 4.41 15.23 25.97
C GLU A 161 5.04 16.06 27.09
N GLN A 162 6.33 16.38 26.97
CA GLN A 162 7.02 17.25 27.93
C GLN A 162 6.38 18.63 28.03
N LEU A 163 6.04 19.26 26.89
CA LEU A 163 5.37 20.55 26.85
C LEU A 163 3.97 20.50 27.47
N LEU A 164 3.22 19.41 27.26
CA LEU A 164 1.92 19.22 27.90
C LEU A 164 2.06 19.13 29.42
N GLU A 165 3.07 18.42 29.90
CA GLU A 165 3.32 18.27 31.33
C GLU A 165 3.76 19.58 31.99
N ASP A 166 4.61 20.34 31.31
CA ASP A 166 5.06 21.65 31.78
C ASP A 166 3.91 22.68 31.75
N ASN A 167 3.04 22.65 30.73
CA ASN A 167 1.81 23.44 30.71
C ASN A 167 0.87 23.08 31.86
N LYS A 168 0.73 21.79 32.21
CA LYS A 168 -0.04 21.38 33.40
C LYS A 168 0.56 21.93 34.69
N LYS A 169 1.88 21.92 34.83
CA LYS A 169 2.58 22.50 36.01
C LYS A 169 2.39 24.02 36.08
N LEU A 170 2.46 24.70 34.94
CA LEU A 170 2.22 26.14 34.84
C LEU A 170 0.78 26.50 35.17
N ALA A 171 -0.21 25.74 34.67
CA ALA A 171 -1.62 25.93 34.99
C ALA A 171 -1.87 25.82 36.51
N LYS A 172 -1.31 24.78 37.16
CA LYS A 172 -1.39 24.64 38.63
C LYS A 172 -0.74 25.80 39.38
N ARG A 173 0.39 26.31 38.88
CA ARG A 173 1.04 27.48 39.46
C ARG A 173 0.23 28.76 39.29
N LEU A 174 -0.41 28.94 38.12
CA LEU A 174 -1.30 30.05 37.87
C LEU A 174 -2.51 30.01 38.79
N GLU A 175 -3.15 28.84 38.93
CA GLU A 175 -4.26 28.63 39.86
C GLU A 175 -3.88 28.96 41.30
N TYR A 176 -2.73 28.48 41.77
CA TYR A 176 -2.19 28.81 43.10
C TYR A 176 -1.93 30.31 43.30
N LEU A 177 -1.39 30.98 42.28
CA LEU A 177 -1.12 32.41 42.32
C LEU A 177 -2.41 33.23 42.26
N GLU A 178 -3.37 32.83 41.45
CA GLU A 178 -4.68 33.45 41.33
C GLU A 178 -5.45 33.34 42.65
N GLU A 179 -5.42 32.17 43.30
CA GLU A 179 -5.92 32.02 44.66
C GLU A 179 -5.23 32.98 45.62
N ARG A 180 -3.90 33.05 45.63
CA ARG A 180 -3.13 33.98 46.49
C ARG A 180 -3.42 35.46 46.22
N GLN A 181 -3.75 35.82 44.99
CA GLN A 181 -4.05 37.20 44.61
C GLN A 181 -5.49 37.61 44.96
N LYS A 182 -6.39 36.66 45.28
CA LYS A 182 -7.74 36.99 45.78
C LYS A 182 -7.62 37.78 47.09
N PRO A 183 -8.24 38.97 47.19
CA PRO A 183 -8.23 39.76 48.42
C PRO A 183 -8.85 38.95 49.56
N LEU A 184 -8.26 39.02 50.75
CA LEU A 184 -8.63 38.21 51.93
C LEU A 184 -10.13 38.20 52.24
N TRP A 185 -10.85 39.25 51.84
CA TRP A 185 -12.27 39.43 52.13
C TRP A 185 -13.15 38.55 51.23
N LYS A 186 -12.69 38.17 50.04
CA LYS A 186 -13.34 37.16 49.18
C LYS A 186 -13.10 35.72 49.65
N ARG A 187 -12.08 35.47 50.47
CA ARG A 187 -11.75 34.12 51.00
C ARG A 187 -12.50 33.74 52.27
N ILE A 188 -13.13 34.71 52.94
CA ILE A 188 -13.79 34.51 54.25
C ILE A 188 -15.31 34.38 54.09
N PHE A 189 -15.89 34.84 52.98
CA PHE A 189 -17.34 34.91 52.74
C PHE A 189 -17.85 34.04 51.59
N GLU A 190 -17.02 33.09 51.13
CA GLU A 190 -17.37 32.01 50.20
C GLU A 190 -17.11 30.68 50.91
#